data_AF-A0A6A3N4V3-F1
#
_entry.id   AF-A0A6A3N4V3-F1
#
_cell.length_a   1.000
_cell.length_b   1.000
_cell.length_c   1.000
_cell.angle_alpha   90.00
_cell.angle_beta   90.00
_cell.angle_gamma   90.00
#
_symmetry.space_group_name_H-M   'P 1'
#
loop_
_entity.id
_entity.type
_entity.pdbx_description
1 polymer ?
#
loop_
_entity_poly.entity_id
_entity_poly.type
_entity_poly.pdbx_seq_one_letter_code
_entity_poly.pdbx_strand_id
1 'polypeptide(L)'
;MKTANTSGAHGQDVPPDHQQFQRARLEYHQVVVKESRVLMQLAYDSGNMNGLLKSLISGVESAIQVAQFKKYTTQLKPDFEEVARQVADVFVSVKGMVQFAPEPFQGDDAPSESFATARMVQARDKYVTTLNHLVYRHESSVDPDPPLLQAHHKFFGRVVGSIHKK
;
A
#
# COMPACT_ATOMS: atom_id res chain seq x y z
N MET A 1 -27.25 -31.12 -34.57
CA MET A 1 -26.79 -29.84 -35.15
C MET A 1 -26.60 -28.82 -34.02
N LYS A 2 -25.40 -28.22 -33.99
CA LYS A 2 -24.92 -26.98 -33.36
C LYS A 2 -25.89 -26.12 -32.51
N THR A 3 -25.48 -25.96 -31.24
CA THR A 3 -25.34 -24.74 -30.39
C THR A 3 -26.14 -23.47 -30.71
N ALA A 4 -26.67 -22.83 -29.64
CA ALA A 4 -26.44 -21.39 -29.39
C ALA A 4 -26.61 -21.05 -27.90
N ASN A 5 -25.48 -20.75 -27.25
CA ASN A 5 -25.38 -19.98 -26.02
C ASN A 5 -26.03 -18.60 -26.23
N THR A 6 -26.83 -18.14 -25.27
CA THR A 6 -27.05 -16.71 -25.07
C THR A 6 -26.37 -16.30 -23.77
N SER A 7 -25.17 -15.74 -23.97
CA SER A 7 -24.47 -14.87 -23.04
C SER A 7 -25.36 -13.69 -22.68
N GLY A 8 -25.60 -13.48 -21.38
CA GLY A 8 -26.23 -12.30 -20.82
C GLY A 8 -25.48 -11.92 -19.56
N ALA A 9 -24.58 -10.95 -19.71
CA ALA A 9 -23.77 -10.39 -18.65
C ALA A 9 -24.65 -9.89 -17.47
N HIS A 10 -24.47 -10.48 -16.30
CA HIS A 10 -24.89 -9.88 -15.04
C HIS A 10 -23.65 -9.71 -14.18
N GLY A 11 -23.44 -8.47 -13.72
CA GLY A 11 -22.37 -8.13 -12.80
C GLY A 11 -22.41 -9.11 -11.64
N GLN A 12 -21.30 -9.81 -11.44
CA GLN A 12 -21.16 -10.62 -10.24
C GLN A 12 -21.27 -9.66 -9.05
N ASP A 13 -22.34 -9.79 -8.28
CA ASP A 13 -22.47 -9.16 -6.97
C ASP A 13 -21.25 -9.57 -6.15
N VAL A 14 -20.29 -8.67 -6.05
CA VAL A 14 -19.11 -8.86 -5.19
C VAL A 14 -19.65 -8.99 -3.76
N PRO A 15 -19.38 -10.11 -3.05
CA PRO A 15 -19.91 -10.33 -1.71
C PRO A 15 -19.62 -9.12 -0.80
N PRO A 16 -20.54 -8.75 0.13
CA PRO A 16 -20.37 -7.61 1.01
C PRO A 16 -19.03 -7.62 1.76
N ASP A 17 -18.57 -8.81 2.16
CA ASP A 17 -17.30 -9.02 2.85
C ASP A 17 -16.09 -8.68 1.96
N HIS A 18 -16.17 -9.00 0.66
CA HIS A 18 -15.14 -8.66 -0.30
C HIS A 18 -15.10 -7.16 -0.60
N GLN A 19 -16.26 -6.49 -0.66
CA GLN A 19 -16.28 -5.02 -0.77
C GLN A 19 -15.70 -4.34 0.46
N GLN A 20 -16.02 -4.85 1.65
CA GLN A 20 -15.50 -4.34 2.92
C GLN A 20 -13.98 -4.49 3.00
N PHE A 21 -13.45 -5.66 2.61
CA PHE A 21 -12.01 -5.91 2.49
C PHE A 21 -11.33 -4.93 1.52
N GLN A 22 -11.86 -4.77 0.30
CA GLN A 22 -11.27 -3.88 -0.70
C GLN A 22 -11.23 -2.41 -0.22
N ARG A 23 -12.28 -1.95 0.48
CA ARG A 23 -12.31 -0.62 1.08
C ARG A 23 -11.28 -0.47 2.19
N ALA A 24 -11.23 -1.42 3.13
CA ALA A 24 -10.28 -1.38 4.24
C ALA A 24 -8.82 -1.46 3.75
N ARG A 25 -8.55 -2.25 2.72
CA ARG A 25 -7.23 -2.34 2.07
C ARG A 25 -6.82 -1.02 1.42
N LEU A 26 -7.72 -0.40 0.65
CA LEU A 26 -7.45 0.91 0.05
C LEU A 26 -7.21 1.99 1.13
N GLU A 27 -8.06 2.03 2.16
CA GLU A 27 -7.97 2.99 3.26
C GLU A 27 -6.65 2.84 4.02
N TYR A 28 -6.21 1.61 4.30
CA TYR A 28 -4.92 1.33 4.93
C TYR A 28 -3.77 1.98 4.15
N HIS A 29 -3.66 1.74 2.84
CA HIS A 29 -2.56 2.30 2.07
C HIS A 29 -2.67 3.82 1.89
N GLN A 30 -3.88 4.39 1.82
CA GLN A 30 -4.07 5.84 1.83
C GLN A 30 -3.57 6.48 3.13
N VAL A 31 -3.87 5.83 4.27
CA VAL A 31 -3.35 6.27 5.58
C VAL A 31 -1.83 6.16 5.61
N VAL A 32 -1.25 5.05 5.16
CA VAL A 32 0.20 4.88 5.13
C VAL A 32 0.88 5.96 4.28
N VAL A 33 0.41 6.23 3.06
CA VAL A 33 0.98 7.30 2.21
C VAL A 33 0.99 8.65 2.94
N LYS A 34 -0.14 8.99 3.60
CA LYS A 34 -0.27 10.24 4.34
C LYS A 34 0.66 10.31 5.55
N GLU A 35 0.67 9.28 6.38
CA GLU A 35 1.47 9.27 7.62
C GLU A 35 2.97 9.09 7.35
N SER A 36 3.35 8.32 6.32
CA SER A 36 4.74 8.24 5.85
C SER A 36 5.31 9.60 5.47
N ARG A 37 4.50 10.52 4.95
CA ARG A 37 4.94 11.90 4.68
C ARG A 37 5.28 12.66 5.96
N VAL A 38 4.47 12.51 7.00
CA VAL A 38 4.74 13.11 8.31
C VAL A 38 6.02 12.53 8.90
N LEU A 39 6.16 11.20 8.88
CA LEU A 39 7.35 10.51 9.39
C LEU A 39 8.63 10.87 8.61
N MET A 40 8.55 11.07 7.29
CA MET A 40 9.67 11.57 6.49
C MET A 40 10.12 12.97 6.95
N GLN A 41 9.19 13.89 7.19
CA GLN A 41 9.51 15.24 7.68
C GLN A 41 10.15 15.17 9.08
N LEU A 42 9.54 14.44 10.01
CA LEU A 42 10.08 14.25 11.37
C LEU A 42 11.49 13.66 11.35
N ALA A 43 11.72 12.67 10.47
CA ALA A 43 13.02 12.05 10.31
C ALA A 43 14.05 12.98 9.65
N TYR A 44 13.63 13.81 8.69
CA TYR A 44 14.48 14.84 8.08
C TYR A 44 14.95 15.86 9.11
N ASP A 45 14.00 16.43 9.85
CA ASP A 45 14.22 17.49 10.82
C ASP A 45 15.06 17.02 12.02
N SER A 46 14.95 15.74 12.40
CA SER A 46 15.78 15.12 13.45
C SER A 46 17.13 14.58 12.95
N GLY A 47 17.43 14.68 11.65
CA GLY A 47 18.66 14.11 11.08
C GLY A 47 18.67 12.57 11.03
N ASN A 48 17.53 11.91 11.18
CA ASN A 48 17.38 10.45 11.16
C ASN A 48 17.22 9.93 9.72
N MET A 49 18.33 9.79 8.99
CA MET A 49 18.31 9.30 7.61
C MET A 49 17.68 7.90 7.45
N ASN A 50 17.90 7.00 8.42
CA ASN A 50 17.32 5.65 8.40
C ASN A 50 15.78 5.71 8.49
N GLY A 51 15.25 6.54 9.38
CA GLY A 51 13.81 6.79 9.50
C GLY A 51 13.21 7.40 8.23
N LEU A 52 13.94 8.32 7.60
CA LEU A 52 13.53 8.96 6.35
C LEU A 52 13.42 7.94 5.21
N LEU A 53 14.44 7.11 5.02
CA LEU A 53 14.45 6.08 3.96
C LEU A 53 13.36 5.03 4.17
N LYS A 54 13.17 4.56 5.41
CA LYS A 54 12.10 3.60 5.73
C LYS A 54 10.72 4.17 5.44
N SER A 55 10.49 5.42 5.84
CA SER A 55 9.21 6.11 5.62
C SER A 55 8.95 6.36 4.13
N LEU A 56 10.00 6.73 3.38
CA LEU A 56 9.94 6.88 1.93
C LEU A 56 9.56 5.57 1.23
N ILE A 57 10.26 4.47 1.54
CA ILE A 57 9.98 3.15 0.94
C ILE A 57 8.53 2.74 1.24
N SER A 58 8.10 2.86 2.50
CA SER A 58 6.72 2.53 2.91
C SER A 58 5.67 3.39 2.18
N GLY A 59 5.95 4.68 2.00
CA GLY A 59 5.11 5.60 1.24
C GLY A 59 5.01 5.22 -0.25
N VAL A 60 6.13 4.88 -0.89
CA VAL A 60 6.17 4.43 -2.30
C VAL A 60 5.42 3.11 -2.48
N GLU A 61 5.66 2.12 -1.63
CA GLU A 61 4.96 0.82 -1.69
C GLU A 61 3.44 1.02 -1.56
N SER A 62 3.00 1.85 -0.62
CA SER A 62 1.57 2.11 -0.43
C SER A 62 0.97 2.97 -1.55
N ALA A 63 1.73 3.90 -2.13
CA ALA A 63 1.30 4.68 -3.29
C ALA A 63 1.02 3.78 -4.51
N ILE A 64 1.89 2.79 -4.75
CA ILE A 64 1.69 1.77 -5.79
C ILE A 64 0.40 0.99 -5.51
N GLN A 65 0.18 0.56 -4.26
CA GLN A 65 -1.01 -0.19 -3.88
C GLN A 65 -2.30 0.65 -4.03
N VAL A 66 -2.27 1.94 -3.65
CA VAL A 66 -3.41 2.86 -3.87
C VAL A 66 -3.76 2.96 -5.35
N ALA A 67 -2.76 3.12 -6.22
CA ALA A 67 -2.98 3.18 -7.67
C ALA A 67 -3.63 1.89 -8.21
N GLN A 68 -3.18 0.73 -7.74
CA GLN A 68 -3.72 -0.56 -8.16
C GLN A 68 -5.17 -0.74 -7.68
N PHE A 69 -5.46 -0.48 -6.40
CA PHE A 69 -6.77 -0.74 -5.82
C PHE A 69 -7.84 0.29 -6.20
N LYS A 70 -7.44 1.54 -6.44
CA LYS A 70 -8.36 2.58 -6.92
C LYS A 70 -8.89 2.30 -8.33
N LYS A 71 -8.14 1.56 -9.16
CA LYS A 71 -8.57 1.18 -10.52
C LYS A 71 -9.32 -0.16 -10.60
N TYR A 72 -9.17 -1.07 -9.64
CA TYR A 72 -9.98 -2.30 -9.58
C TYR A 72 -11.49 -2.06 -9.55
N THR A 73 -11.93 -0.85 -9.19
CA THR A 73 -13.35 -0.44 -9.22
C THR A 73 -13.83 0.05 -10.59
N THR A 74 -12.95 0.30 -11.57
CA THR A 74 -13.31 0.96 -12.85
C THR A 74 -12.55 0.47 -14.10
N GLN A 75 -11.36 -0.14 -14.01
CA GLN A 75 -10.57 -0.63 -15.14
C GLN A 75 -9.81 -1.92 -14.81
N LEU A 76 -9.75 -2.86 -15.77
CA LEU A 76 -9.14 -4.19 -15.65
C LEU A 76 -7.60 -4.21 -15.54
N LYS A 77 -6.91 -3.07 -15.69
CA LYS A 77 -5.45 -2.98 -15.52
C LYS A 77 -5.07 -1.72 -14.74
N PRO A 78 -4.07 -1.80 -13.83
CA PRO A 78 -3.47 -0.62 -13.26
C PRO A 78 -2.84 0.17 -14.41
N ASP A 79 -3.33 1.37 -14.60
CA ASP A 79 -2.76 2.31 -15.54
C ASP A 79 -1.42 2.78 -14.99
N PHE A 80 -0.38 2.50 -15.76
CA PHE A 80 0.98 2.89 -15.44
C PHE A 80 1.06 4.38 -15.11
N GLU A 81 0.23 5.22 -15.76
CA GLU A 81 0.17 6.66 -15.50
C GLU A 81 -0.26 6.96 -14.05
N GLU A 82 -1.25 6.25 -13.51
CA GLU A 82 -1.72 6.48 -12.13
C GLU A 82 -0.70 5.98 -11.11
N VAL A 83 -0.03 4.85 -11.39
CA VAL A 83 1.08 4.38 -10.54
C VAL A 83 2.22 5.40 -10.54
N ALA A 84 2.64 5.85 -11.72
CA ALA A 84 3.70 6.84 -11.87
C ALA A 84 3.35 8.16 -11.17
N ARG A 85 2.10 8.61 -11.28
CA ARG A 85 1.60 9.83 -10.63
C ARG A 85 1.65 9.71 -9.10
N GLN A 86 1.14 8.61 -8.53
CA GLN A 86 1.15 8.39 -7.08
C GLN A 86 2.57 8.30 -6.52
N VAL A 87 3.48 7.63 -7.23
CA VAL A 87 4.91 7.57 -6.85
C VAL A 87 5.56 8.95 -6.97
N ALA A 88 5.26 9.71 -8.02
CA ALA A 88 5.76 11.07 -8.20
C ALA A 88 5.31 12.00 -7.05
N ASP A 89 4.06 11.89 -6.58
CA ASP A 89 3.54 12.68 -5.45
C ASP A 89 4.38 12.47 -4.17
N VAL A 90 4.85 11.23 -3.92
CA VAL A 90 5.77 10.92 -2.80
C VAL A 90 7.11 11.62 -2.99
N PHE A 91 7.72 11.51 -4.18
CA PHE A 91 9.02 12.14 -4.46
C PHE A 91 8.96 13.66 -4.49
N VAL A 92 7.86 14.25 -4.95
CA VAL A 92 7.63 15.71 -4.88
C VAL A 92 7.59 16.17 -3.43
N SER A 93 7.00 15.38 -2.53
CA SER A 93 7.02 15.66 -1.10
C SER A 93 8.45 15.70 -0.55
N VAL A 94 9.28 14.69 -0.87
CA VAL A 94 10.70 14.68 -0.49
C VAL A 94 11.47 15.86 -1.08
N LYS A 95 11.23 16.18 -2.36
CA LYS A 95 11.85 17.33 -3.02
C LYS A 95 11.52 18.64 -2.28
N GLY A 96 10.27 18.81 -1.83
CA GLY A 96 9.87 19.97 -1.04
C GLY A 96 10.56 20.01 0.33
N MET A 97 10.72 18.86 1.00
CA MET A 97 11.41 18.78 2.30
C MET A 97 12.86 19.24 2.20
N VAL A 98 13.61 18.73 1.22
CA VAL A 98 15.05 19.00 1.09
C VAL A 98 15.39 20.38 0.54
N GLN A 99 14.38 21.16 0.13
CA GLN A 99 14.58 22.55 -0.31
C GLN A 99 14.86 23.50 0.85
N PHE A 100 14.45 23.14 2.06
CA PHE A 100 14.61 23.95 3.25
C PHE A 100 15.54 23.24 4.23
N ALA A 101 16.20 24.00 5.10
CA ALA A 101 16.99 23.39 6.16
C ALA A 101 16.05 22.65 7.15
N PRO A 102 16.52 21.57 7.78
CA PRO A 102 15.83 20.92 8.91
C PRO A 102 15.36 21.96 9.92
N GLU A 103 14.08 21.98 10.23
CA GLU A 103 13.54 22.88 11.26
C GLU A 103 13.67 22.21 12.63
N PRO A 104 14.43 22.77 13.58
CA PRO A 104 14.54 22.19 14.92
C PRO A 104 13.19 22.29 15.63
N PHE A 105 12.57 21.14 15.91
CA PHE A 105 11.27 21.03 16.57
C PHE A 105 11.26 21.75 17.93
N GLN A 106 10.54 22.87 18.00
CA GLN A 106 10.32 23.62 19.23
C GLN A 106 8.84 24.02 19.34
N GLY A 107 7.98 23.09 19.78
CA GLY A 107 6.60 23.44 20.14
C GLY A 107 5.63 22.25 20.22
N ASP A 108 4.57 22.42 20.98
CA ASP A 108 3.46 21.46 21.12
C ASP A 108 2.64 21.29 19.83
N ASP A 109 2.79 22.19 18.85
CA ASP A 109 2.12 22.15 17.55
C ASP A 109 2.83 21.25 16.51
N ALA A 110 3.96 20.63 16.87
CA ALA A 110 4.69 19.75 15.97
C ALA A 110 3.91 18.45 15.66
N PRO A 111 4.00 17.91 14.44
CA PRO A 111 3.42 16.61 14.13
C PRO A 111 3.97 15.52 15.05
N SER A 112 3.10 14.63 15.54
CA SER A 112 3.50 13.57 16.47
C SER A 112 3.77 12.25 15.74
N GLU A 113 4.99 11.71 15.91
CA GLU A 113 5.37 10.38 15.40
C GLU A 113 4.47 9.27 15.96
N SER A 114 4.16 9.34 17.26
CA SER A 114 3.30 8.34 17.91
C SER A 114 1.88 8.40 17.38
N PHE A 115 1.35 9.60 17.09
CA PHE A 115 0.04 9.77 16.49
C PHE A 115 -0.02 9.21 15.06
N ALA A 116 0.99 9.53 14.23
CA ALA A 116 1.09 9.00 12.87
C ALA A 116 1.16 7.45 12.89
N THR A 117 2.02 6.89 13.73
CA THR A 117 2.18 5.44 13.89
C THR A 117 0.88 4.78 14.38
N ALA A 118 0.21 5.36 15.38
CA ALA A 118 -1.05 4.84 15.91
C ALA A 118 -2.13 4.76 14.83
N ARG A 119 -2.23 5.77 13.96
CA ARG A 119 -3.17 5.76 12.83
C ARG A 119 -2.85 4.69 11.80
N MET A 120 -1.57 4.47 11.49
CA MET A 120 -1.15 3.38 10.60
C MET A 120 -1.50 2.02 11.19
N VAL A 121 -1.27 1.80 12.49
CA VAL A 121 -1.63 0.58 13.20
C VAL A 121 -3.14 0.36 13.18
N GLN A 122 -3.93 1.38 13.52
CA GLN A 122 -5.40 1.29 13.51
C GLN A 122 -5.94 0.92 12.12
N ALA A 123 -5.41 1.55 11.06
CA ALA A 123 -5.82 1.25 9.70
C ALA A 123 -5.40 -0.19 9.28
N ARG A 124 -4.22 -0.63 9.72
CA ARG A 124 -3.73 -2.00 9.49
C ARG A 124 -4.63 -3.02 10.19
N ASP A 125 -4.99 -2.79 11.44
CA ASP A 125 -5.82 -3.71 12.22
C ASP A 125 -7.20 -3.89 11.57
N LYS A 126 -7.81 -2.81 11.09
CA LYS A 126 -9.04 -2.84 10.31
C LYS A 126 -8.88 -3.69 9.04
N TYR A 127 -7.82 -3.45 8.27
CA TYR A 127 -7.51 -4.21 7.06
C TYR A 127 -7.32 -5.72 7.37
N VAL A 128 -6.47 -6.08 8.34
CA VAL A 128 -6.21 -7.46 8.74
C VAL A 128 -7.48 -8.15 9.24
N THR A 129 -8.32 -7.45 10.00
CA THR A 129 -9.60 -7.98 10.49
C THR A 129 -10.51 -8.36 9.32
N THR A 130 -10.63 -7.48 8.33
CA THR A 130 -11.45 -7.75 7.13
C THR A 130 -10.86 -8.84 6.23
N LEU A 131 -9.53 -8.92 6.12
CA LEU A 131 -8.84 -9.98 5.39
C LEU A 131 -9.10 -11.33 6.02
N ASN A 132 -8.91 -11.45 7.34
CA ASN A 132 -9.16 -12.68 8.06
C ASN A 132 -10.63 -13.11 7.91
N HIS A 133 -11.57 -12.18 8.06
CA HIS A 133 -12.99 -12.48 7.87
C HIS A 133 -13.31 -13.00 6.47
N LEU A 134 -12.67 -12.43 5.44
CA LEU A 134 -12.81 -12.88 4.05
C LEU A 134 -12.23 -14.30 3.86
N VAL A 135 -11.02 -14.55 4.35
CA VAL A 135 -10.34 -15.86 4.23
C VAL A 135 -11.09 -16.95 5.00
N TYR A 136 -11.62 -16.65 6.19
CA TYR A 136 -12.41 -17.61 6.96
C TYR A 136 -13.74 -17.96 6.31
N ARG A 137 -14.39 -17.03 5.61
CA ARG A 137 -15.69 -17.27 4.96
C ARG A 137 -15.57 -17.85 3.55
N HIS A 138 -14.43 -17.68 2.89
CA HIS A 138 -14.24 -18.11 1.51
C HIS A 138 -12.97 -18.95 1.41
N GLU A 139 -13.14 -20.27 1.31
CA GLU A 139 -12.06 -21.19 0.89
C GLU A 139 -11.74 -20.93 -0.60
N SER A 140 -10.93 -19.91 -0.86
CA SER A 140 -10.38 -19.62 -2.17
C SER A 140 -8.93 -20.06 -2.23
N SER A 141 -8.53 -20.70 -3.34
CA SER A 141 -7.12 -21.02 -3.60
C SER A 141 -6.30 -19.79 -4.04
N VAL A 142 -6.97 -18.66 -4.29
CA VAL A 142 -6.36 -17.41 -4.73
C VAL A 142 -6.19 -16.49 -3.54
N ASP A 143 -4.95 -16.09 -3.27
CA ASP A 143 -4.61 -15.09 -2.26
C ASP A 143 -5.35 -13.77 -2.58
N PRO A 144 -6.23 -13.29 -1.69
CA PRO A 144 -6.94 -12.02 -1.90
C PRO A 144 -6.02 -10.80 -1.79
N ASP A 145 -4.81 -10.94 -1.26
CA ASP A 145 -3.82 -9.86 -1.16
C ASP A 145 -2.39 -10.28 -1.56
N PRO A 146 -2.17 -10.53 -2.86
CA PRO A 146 -0.87 -10.96 -3.33
C PRO A 146 0.18 -9.86 -3.14
N PRO A 147 1.44 -10.23 -2.87
CA PRO A 147 2.53 -9.26 -2.76
C PRO A 147 2.72 -8.51 -4.09
N LEU A 148 3.12 -7.23 -4.00
CA LEU A 148 3.39 -6.37 -5.17
C LEU A 148 4.32 -7.03 -6.19
N LEU A 149 5.30 -7.76 -5.70
CA LEU A 149 6.32 -8.43 -6.49
C LEU A 149 6.38 -9.89 -6.05
N GLN A 150 6.37 -10.80 -7.02
CA GLN A 150 6.52 -12.22 -6.73
C GLN A 150 7.95 -12.50 -6.26
N ALA A 151 8.11 -13.43 -5.31
CA ALA A 151 9.41 -13.75 -4.70
C ALA A 151 10.51 -14.15 -5.71
N HIS A 152 10.13 -14.58 -6.92
CA HIS A 152 11.03 -14.99 -8.00
C HIS A 152 11.20 -13.93 -9.10
N HIS A 153 10.77 -12.70 -8.87
CA HIS A 153 10.86 -11.64 -9.87
C HIS A 153 12.33 -11.34 -10.22
N LYS A 154 12.64 -11.26 -11.53
CA LYS A 154 14.00 -11.17 -12.09
C LYS A 154 14.89 -10.06 -11.49
N PHE A 155 14.28 -9.04 -10.90
CA PHE A 155 14.95 -7.85 -10.37
C PHE A 155 15.13 -7.86 -8.85
N PHE A 156 14.54 -8.81 -8.12
CA PHE A 156 15.01 -9.10 -6.76
C PHE A 156 16.14 -10.09 -6.88
N GLY A 157 17.28 -9.75 -6.30
CA GLY A 157 18.43 -10.62 -6.24
C GLY A 157 17.98 -12.01 -5.82
N ARG A 158 18.17 -12.98 -6.70
CA ARG A 158 18.18 -14.40 -6.35
C ARG A 158 19.13 -14.49 -5.15
N VAL A 159 18.62 -14.59 -3.92
CA VAL A 159 19.48 -14.95 -2.79
C VAL A 159 19.77 -16.44 -2.98
N VAL A 160 20.71 -16.73 -3.87
CA VAL A 160 21.33 -18.03 -4.00
C VAL A 160 22.24 -18.15 -2.79
N GLY A 161 21.62 -18.47 -1.66
CA GLY A 161 22.21 -18.64 -0.35
C GLY A 161 21.61 -19.87 0.29
N SER A 162 21.84 -21.02 -0.34
CA SER A 162 22.16 -22.29 0.34
C SER A 162 21.56 -22.51 1.72
N ILE A 163 20.31 -23.01 1.80
CA ILE A 163 19.95 -23.89 2.91
C ILE A 163 20.67 -25.21 2.62
N HIS A 164 21.92 -25.32 3.08
CA HIS A 164 22.52 -26.62 3.31
C HIS A 164 21.67 -27.31 4.37
N LYS A 165 20.97 -28.36 3.97
CA LYS A 165 20.55 -29.40 4.91
C LYS A 165 21.80 -30.01 5.51
N LYS A 166 21.92 -29.96 6.83
CA LYS A 166 22.47 -31.06 7.63
C LYS A 166 21.48 -31.32 8.75
#